data_AF-A0A1Q4AWN5-F1
#
_entry.id   AF-A0A1Q4AWN5-F1
#
_cell.length_a   1.000
_cell.length_b   1.000
_cell.length_c   1.000
_cell.angle_alpha   90.00
_cell.angle_beta   90.00
_cell.angle_gamma   90.00
#
_symmetry.space_group_name_H-M   'P 1'
#
loop_
_entity.id
_entity.type
_entity.pdbx_description
1 polymer ?
#
loop_
_entity_poly.entity_id
_entity_poly.type
_entity_poly.pdbx_seq_one_letter_code
_entity_poly.pdbx_strand_id
1 'polypeptide(L)'
;MATKRTSKDEVATVVLPDAPAATPADVAVPTESVTFTVALPVQVHETPEDEAALTIHDVAINPEYLATEAPTTTTIQLVAEDVATLPPAEEEPVIPALPEPDDVYARRGRRLPEVAPAPEPATALTPERLIHTPKRKRKPAPEGLLQRLLYDVTFSLVNVGDSYRVRERKALDARIGKPFEGGTRFVAVLTRKGGVGKTTISTLLGMALADVREDRVIAIDANPDRGTLAERIVKTTRATVRDVVTRAKSLTTFTEFQTLVSRDVTRLDVLASDTDPTVAEAFDEDDYNVVADMAEKFYSLVVTDCGTGMLHSAMKATLQRVDSIVVVCGGSVDESRLASETLTWLESNGYEELVKNAVVALNTATQGTNLVKLEEIEAHFQSRVRDIIRIPYDPALATGSLIRFNEIRPLTRAAARELAAEVVDGLPASRTA
;
A
#
# COMPACT_ATOMS: atom_id res chain seq x y z
N MET A 1 -4.21 38.82 -80.97
CA MET A 1 -4.54 37.37 -81.04
C MET A 1 -3.66 36.66 -80.03
N ALA A 2 -4.07 35.81 -79.11
CA ALA A 2 -5.36 35.37 -78.59
C ALA A 2 -4.94 34.55 -77.33
N THR A 3 -5.23 35.02 -76.11
CA THR A 3 -6.33 34.56 -75.23
C THR A 3 -6.09 33.28 -74.41
N LYS A 4 -6.45 33.41 -73.11
CA LYS A 4 -7.21 32.44 -72.26
C LYS A 4 -6.44 31.19 -71.79
N ARG A 5 -6.69 30.62 -70.60
CA ARG A 5 -7.64 30.87 -69.51
C ARG A 5 -7.17 30.06 -68.31
N THR A 6 -7.15 30.66 -67.13
CA THR A 6 -7.18 29.99 -65.84
C THR A 6 -8.63 29.97 -65.32
N SER A 7 -9.12 28.78 -64.95
CA SER A 7 -10.32 28.49 -64.15
C SER A 7 -10.18 26.99 -63.78
N LYS A 8 -10.51 26.47 -62.60
CA LYS A 8 -11.49 26.86 -61.57
C LYS A 8 -11.18 25.97 -60.36
N ASP A 9 -11.25 26.50 -59.14
CA ASP A 9 -12.14 25.95 -58.10
C ASP A 9 -12.18 26.87 -56.88
N GLU A 10 -13.37 26.90 -56.31
CA GLU A 10 -14.04 28.03 -55.69
C GLU A 10 -14.26 27.70 -54.20
N VAL A 11 -13.72 28.52 -53.30
CA VAL A 11 -14.07 28.48 -51.87
C VAL A 11 -14.64 29.85 -51.51
N ALA A 12 -15.96 29.87 -51.31
CA ALA A 12 -16.72 31.06 -50.96
C ALA A 12 -16.40 31.50 -49.53
N THR A 13 -15.89 32.73 -49.39
CA THR A 13 -15.72 33.44 -48.11
C THR A 13 -16.84 34.46 -48.02
N VAL A 14 -17.70 34.35 -46.99
CA VAL A 14 -18.77 35.32 -46.72
C VAL A 14 -18.25 36.39 -45.77
N VAL A 15 -18.35 37.64 -46.20
CA VAL A 15 -17.94 38.88 -45.53
C VAL A 15 -19.05 39.38 -44.61
N LEU A 16 -18.71 39.72 -43.36
CA LEU A 16 -19.57 40.47 -42.42
C LEU A 16 -19.28 41.98 -42.54
N PRO A 17 -20.30 42.87 -42.51
CA PRO A 17 -20.08 44.32 -42.58
C PRO A 17 -19.77 44.97 -41.23
N ASP A 18 -18.94 46.02 -41.29
CA ASP A 18 -18.46 46.89 -40.22
C ASP A 18 -19.58 47.63 -39.44
N ALA A 19 -19.40 47.73 -38.12
CA ALA A 19 -20.19 48.60 -37.22
C ALA A 19 -19.36 49.83 -36.79
N PRO A 20 -19.93 51.04 -36.70
CA PRO A 20 -19.20 52.26 -36.36
C PRO A 20 -19.01 52.43 -34.84
N ALA A 21 -17.88 53.02 -34.46
CA ALA A 21 -17.50 53.37 -33.09
C ALA A 21 -18.27 54.59 -32.57
N ALA A 22 -18.78 54.51 -31.33
CA ALA A 22 -19.33 55.63 -30.57
C ALA A 22 -18.77 55.66 -29.13
N THR A 23 -18.51 56.88 -28.68
CA THR A 23 -17.80 57.40 -27.48
C THR A 23 -18.44 57.00 -26.13
N PRO A 24 -17.70 56.95 -24.99
CA PRO A 24 -18.26 56.46 -23.73
C PRO A 24 -19.09 57.54 -23.03
N ALA A 25 -20.33 57.21 -22.69
CA ALA A 25 -21.19 57.99 -21.80
C ALA A 25 -21.39 57.22 -20.48
N ASP A 26 -21.41 57.97 -19.38
CA ASP A 26 -21.57 57.53 -17.99
C ASP A 26 -22.62 56.43 -17.81
N VAL A 27 -22.20 55.31 -17.22
CA VAL A 27 -23.10 54.22 -16.78
C VAL A 27 -23.37 54.38 -15.29
N ALA A 28 -24.54 54.93 -14.98
CA ALA A 28 -25.15 54.80 -13.67
C ALA A 28 -25.58 53.34 -13.45
N VAL A 29 -25.17 52.75 -12.31
CA VAL A 29 -25.51 51.37 -11.92
C VAL A 29 -26.93 51.34 -11.34
N PRO A 30 -27.90 50.57 -11.90
CA PRO A 30 -29.12 50.24 -11.20
C PRO A 30 -28.91 48.96 -10.39
N THR A 31 -29.02 49.07 -9.07
CA THR A 31 -29.17 47.95 -8.13
C THR A 31 -30.59 47.41 -8.17
N GLU A 32 -30.89 46.48 -9.08
CA GLU A 32 -32.05 45.59 -8.95
C GLU A 32 -31.66 44.19 -9.42
N SER A 33 -31.73 43.21 -8.52
CA SER A 33 -31.51 41.79 -8.82
C SER A 33 -32.69 41.22 -9.58
N VAL A 34 -32.50 40.86 -10.84
CA VAL A 34 -33.51 40.20 -11.67
C VAL A 34 -33.44 38.68 -11.45
N THR A 35 -34.52 38.11 -10.91
CA THR A 35 -34.70 36.65 -10.76
C THR A 35 -35.42 36.10 -11.98
N PHE A 36 -34.82 35.12 -12.67
CA PHE A 36 -35.49 34.37 -13.74
C PHE A 36 -35.92 33.00 -13.22
N THR A 37 -37.20 32.69 -13.33
CA THR A 37 -37.75 31.35 -13.04
C THR A 37 -37.88 30.57 -14.34
N VAL A 38 -37.07 29.52 -14.50
CA VAL A 38 -37.15 28.60 -15.65
C VAL A 38 -37.99 27.39 -15.25
N ALA A 39 -39.15 27.22 -15.87
CA ALA A 39 -39.97 26.02 -15.73
C ALA A 39 -39.48 24.97 -16.76
N LEU A 40 -38.85 23.90 -16.28
CA LEU A 40 -38.50 22.75 -17.10
C LEU A 40 -39.74 21.86 -17.32
N PRO A 41 -39.94 21.26 -18.50
CA PRO A 41 -41.04 20.33 -18.72
C PRO A 41 -40.85 19.06 -17.88
N VAL A 42 -41.94 18.61 -17.25
CA VAL A 42 -42.00 17.35 -16.51
C VAL A 42 -41.76 16.20 -17.48
N GLN A 43 -40.66 15.46 -17.28
CA GLN A 43 -40.44 14.19 -17.96
C GLN A 43 -41.41 13.17 -17.35
N VAL A 44 -42.46 12.81 -18.09
CA VAL A 44 -43.32 11.68 -17.73
C VAL A 44 -42.55 10.42 -18.12
N HIS A 45 -42.05 9.70 -17.11
CA HIS A 45 -41.45 8.38 -17.30
C HIS A 45 -42.60 7.37 -17.38
N GLU A 46 -42.90 6.86 -18.57
CA GLU A 46 -43.75 5.66 -18.71
C GLU A 46 -42.86 4.44 -18.42
N THR A 47 -43.14 3.76 -17.30
CA THR A 47 -42.51 2.49 -16.95
C THR A 47 -42.78 1.44 -18.04
N PRO A 48 -41.74 0.79 -18.59
CA PRO A 48 -41.91 -0.34 -19.51
C PRO A 48 -42.68 -1.48 -18.85
N GLU A 49 -43.51 -2.21 -19.62
CA GLU A 49 -44.41 -3.26 -19.12
C GLU A 49 -43.66 -4.39 -18.36
N ASP A 50 -42.36 -4.53 -18.58
CA ASP A 50 -41.51 -5.54 -17.95
C ASP A 50 -41.18 -5.22 -16.46
N GLU A 51 -41.35 -3.96 -16.02
CA GLU A 51 -41.20 -3.57 -14.60
C GLU A 51 -42.51 -3.65 -13.79
N ALA A 52 -43.67 -3.78 -14.44
CA ALA A 52 -44.96 -3.94 -13.75
C ALA A 52 -45.13 -5.32 -13.08
N ALA A 53 -44.38 -6.33 -13.53
CA ALA A 53 -44.46 -7.71 -13.03
C ALA A 53 -43.63 -7.96 -11.76
N LEU A 54 -42.86 -6.99 -11.27
CA LEU A 54 -42.03 -7.08 -10.06
C LEU A 54 -42.50 -6.18 -8.92
N THR A 55 -43.78 -5.76 -8.95
CA THR A 55 -44.38 -5.06 -7.81
C THR A 55 -44.59 -6.03 -6.65
N ILE A 56 -43.67 -6.00 -5.69
CA ILE A 56 -43.77 -6.72 -4.42
C ILE A 56 -44.97 -6.13 -3.68
N HIS A 57 -46.00 -6.94 -3.43
CA HIS A 57 -47.11 -6.57 -2.56
C HIS A 57 -46.60 -6.50 -1.11
N ASP A 58 -46.44 -5.29 -0.59
CA ASP A 58 -46.25 -5.04 0.83
C ASP A 58 -47.52 -5.44 1.60
N VAL A 59 -47.52 -6.66 2.14
CA VAL A 59 -48.47 -7.07 3.18
C VAL A 59 -47.92 -6.61 4.52
N ALA A 60 -48.52 -5.57 5.09
CA ALA A 60 -48.21 -5.12 6.44
C ALA A 60 -48.58 -6.22 7.45
N ILE A 61 -47.56 -6.87 8.04
CA ILE A 61 -47.74 -7.81 9.15
C ILE A 61 -47.81 -7.00 10.44
N ASN A 62 -48.95 -7.07 11.12
CA ASN A 62 -49.21 -6.41 12.39
C ASN A 62 -48.56 -7.23 13.53
N PRO A 63 -47.65 -6.68 14.36
CA PRO A 63 -46.85 -7.46 15.30
C PRO A 63 -47.57 -7.86 16.61
N GLU A 64 -48.89 -7.70 16.71
CA GLU A 64 -49.64 -7.91 17.97
C GLU A 64 -50.06 -9.36 18.26
N TYR A 65 -49.81 -10.33 17.36
CA TYR A 65 -50.11 -11.74 17.62
C TYR A 65 -48.99 -12.66 17.13
N LEU A 66 -47.89 -12.70 17.87
CA LEU A 66 -47.00 -13.85 17.88
C LEU A 66 -47.25 -14.61 19.18
N ALA A 67 -47.85 -15.80 19.05
CA ALA A 67 -47.96 -16.76 20.13
C ALA A 67 -46.55 -17.13 20.60
N THR A 68 -46.17 -16.64 21.77
CA THR A 68 -44.97 -17.06 22.49
C THR A 68 -45.10 -18.52 22.90
N GLU A 69 -44.50 -19.42 22.14
CA GLU A 69 -44.05 -20.70 22.68
C GLU A 69 -42.93 -20.40 23.69
N ALA A 70 -43.14 -20.81 24.94
CA ALA A 70 -42.21 -20.55 26.03
C ALA A 70 -40.82 -21.16 25.72
N PRO A 71 -39.71 -20.46 26.01
CA PRO A 71 -38.39 -21.05 25.87
C PRO A 71 -38.20 -22.15 26.93
N THR A 72 -38.15 -23.41 26.48
CA THR A 72 -37.78 -24.55 27.33
C THR A 72 -36.26 -24.54 27.50
N THR A 73 -35.80 -23.95 28.60
CA THR A 73 -34.41 -24.05 29.03
C THR A 73 -34.17 -25.45 29.59
N THR A 74 -33.41 -26.27 28.86
CA THR A 74 -33.03 -27.62 29.32
C THR A 74 -31.62 -27.55 29.89
N THR A 75 -31.51 -27.61 31.22
CA THR A 75 -30.23 -27.63 31.93
C THR A 75 -29.65 -29.04 31.91
N ILE A 76 -28.54 -29.25 31.23
CA ILE A 76 -27.78 -30.51 31.29
C ILE A 76 -26.83 -30.42 32.48
N GLN A 77 -26.99 -31.28 33.48
CA GLN A 77 -26.00 -31.43 34.56
C GLN A 77 -24.83 -32.26 34.06
N LEU A 78 -23.66 -31.62 33.95
CA LEU A 78 -22.39 -32.32 33.78
C LEU A 78 -22.02 -32.99 35.11
N VAL A 79 -22.16 -34.30 35.17
CA VAL A 79 -21.56 -35.13 36.22
C VAL A 79 -20.06 -35.16 35.94
N ALA A 80 -19.26 -34.58 36.83
CA ALA A 80 -17.81 -34.72 36.81
C ALA A 80 -17.47 -36.16 37.19
N GLU A 81 -16.99 -36.94 36.24
CA GLU A 81 -16.36 -38.24 36.49
C GLU A 81 -14.99 -38.01 37.14
N ASP A 82 -14.75 -38.68 38.27
CA ASP A 82 -13.51 -38.65 39.04
C ASP A 82 -12.31 -39.06 38.16
N VAL A 83 -11.44 -38.09 37.87
CA VAL A 83 -10.13 -38.36 37.29
C VAL A 83 -9.25 -38.94 38.39
N ALA A 84 -8.94 -40.23 38.27
CA ALA A 84 -7.99 -40.93 39.12
C ALA A 84 -6.64 -40.22 39.12
N THR A 85 -6.23 -39.75 40.31
CA THR A 85 -4.92 -39.18 40.59
C THR A 85 -3.86 -40.27 40.54
N LEU A 86 -2.91 -40.16 39.61
CA LEU A 86 -1.70 -40.99 39.58
C LEU A 86 -0.73 -40.52 40.68
N PRO A 87 -0.02 -41.44 41.35
CA PRO A 87 0.94 -41.11 42.40
C PRO A 87 2.17 -40.37 41.84
N PRO A 88 2.83 -39.51 42.64
CA PRO A 88 3.98 -38.75 42.19
C PRO A 88 5.16 -39.66 41.90
N ALA A 89 5.82 -39.42 40.75
CA ALA A 89 7.05 -40.08 40.36
C ALA A 89 8.22 -39.64 41.26
N GLU A 90 9.08 -40.62 41.53
CA GLU A 90 10.26 -40.57 42.40
C GLU A 90 11.34 -39.59 41.93
N GLU A 91 12.14 -39.17 42.90
CA GLU A 91 13.24 -38.21 42.84
C GLU A 91 14.33 -38.56 41.81
N GLU A 92 14.69 -37.60 40.96
CA GLU A 92 15.96 -37.64 40.23
C GLU A 92 17.14 -37.22 41.14
N PRO A 93 18.32 -37.87 41.04
CA PRO A 93 19.45 -37.60 41.91
C PRO A 93 20.14 -36.25 41.62
N VAL A 94 20.31 -35.49 42.70
CA VAL A 94 21.03 -34.21 42.77
C VAL A 94 22.52 -34.40 42.46
N ILE A 95 23.01 -33.75 41.40
CA ILE A 95 24.44 -33.63 41.09
C ILE A 95 25.01 -32.44 41.90
N PRO A 96 26.04 -32.63 42.74
CA PRO A 96 26.60 -31.54 43.54
C PRO A 96 27.42 -30.55 42.69
N ALA A 97 27.23 -29.26 42.96
CA ALA A 97 27.97 -28.15 42.34
C ALA A 97 29.44 -28.11 42.79
N LEU A 98 30.34 -27.85 41.85
CA LEU A 98 31.76 -27.59 42.13
C LEU A 98 31.98 -26.12 42.54
N PRO A 99 32.91 -25.83 43.46
CA PRO A 99 33.02 -24.54 44.13
C PRO A 99 33.68 -23.46 43.25
N GLU A 100 33.16 -22.23 43.36
CA GLU A 100 33.81 -21.02 42.84
C GLU A 100 35.03 -20.64 43.70
N PRO A 101 36.16 -20.22 43.10
CA PRO A 101 37.21 -19.52 43.83
C PRO A 101 37.02 -18.00 43.69
N ASP A 102 36.64 -17.38 44.81
CA ASP A 102 36.64 -15.95 45.01
C ASP A 102 38.03 -15.32 44.81
N ASP A 103 37.99 -14.17 44.16
CA ASP A 103 39.05 -13.16 44.05
C ASP A 103 39.55 -12.69 45.41
N VAL A 104 40.85 -12.79 45.71
CA VAL A 104 41.52 -11.70 46.43
C VAL A 104 43.06 -11.59 46.27
N TYR A 105 43.46 -10.40 45.79
CA TYR A 105 44.75 -9.69 45.88
C TYR A 105 45.96 -10.17 45.03
N ALA A 106 46.76 -9.32 44.38
CA ALA A 106 46.72 -7.91 44.00
C ALA A 106 47.96 -7.58 43.13
N ARG A 107 47.77 -6.63 42.20
CA ARG A 107 48.72 -5.59 41.75
C ARG A 107 50.00 -5.94 40.94
N ARG A 108 49.99 -5.27 39.77
CA ARG A 108 51.07 -4.48 39.15
C ARG A 108 51.97 -5.19 38.11
N GLY A 109 51.53 -5.05 36.85
CA GLY A 109 52.36 -4.52 35.78
C GLY A 109 53.43 -5.45 35.22
N ARG A 110 53.14 -6.07 34.07
CA ARG A 110 54.19 -6.28 33.06
C ARG A 110 53.57 -6.44 31.68
N ARG A 111 54.08 -5.62 30.75
CA ARG A 111 53.95 -5.78 29.29
C ARG A 111 54.11 -7.25 28.91
N LEU A 112 53.11 -7.82 28.24
CA LEU A 112 53.29 -9.08 27.53
C LEU A 112 54.01 -8.81 26.19
N PRO A 113 54.94 -9.68 25.78
CA PRO A 113 55.73 -9.52 24.58
C PRO A 113 54.92 -9.91 23.34
N GLU A 114 55.19 -9.21 22.25
CA GLU A 114 54.73 -9.50 20.90
C GLU A 114 55.31 -10.86 20.47
N VAL A 115 54.49 -11.90 20.53
CA VAL A 115 54.83 -13.23 20.03
C VAL A 115 54.56 -13.24 18.52
N ALA A 116 55.63 -13.33 17.74
CA ALA A 116 55.56 -13.57 16.30
C ALA A 116 54.75 -14.84 15.99
N PRO A 117 53.99 -14.90 14.88
CA PRO A 117 53.05 -15.98 14.64
C PRO A 117 53.81 -17.27 14.27
N ALA A 118 53.76 -18.27 15.14
CA ALA A 118 54.03 -19.64 14.73
C ALA A 118 52.91 -20.09 13.77
N PRO A 119 53.21 -20.89 12.73
CA PRO A 119 52.17 -21.44 11.86
C PRO A 119 51.19 -22.27 12.69
N GLU A 120 49.92 -21.86 12.69
CA GLU A 120 48.88 -22.55 13.45
C GLU A 120 48.65 -23.97 12.90
N PRO A 121 48.44 -24.98 13.76
CA PRO A 121 48.17 -26.34 13.33
C PRO A 121 46.82 -26.42 12.59
N ALA A 122 46.70 -27.31 11.61
CA ALA A 122 45.49 -27.44 10.77
C ALA A 122 44.21 -27.75 11.57
N THR A 123 44.33 -28.25 12.79
CA THR A 123 43.22 -28.46 13.73
C THR A 123 42.62 -27.16 14.28
N ALA A 124 43.28 -26.02 14.09
CA ALA A 124 42.79 -24.70 14.46
C ALA A 124 41.82 -24.08 13.44
N LEU A 125 41.58 -24.76 12.30
CA LEU A 125 40.59 -24.43 11.27
C LEU A 125 39.24 -25.08 11.58
N THR A 126 38.62 -24.72 12.71
CA THR A 126 37.24 -25.15 12.97
C THR A 126 36.25 -24.28 12.19
N PRO A 127 35.12 -24.85 11.70
CA PRO A 127 34.06 -24.08 11.02
C PRO A 127 33.59 -22.89 11.85
N GLU A 128 33.49 -23.08 13.16
CA GLU A 128 33.10 -22.05 14.14
C GLU A 128 34.09 -20.88 14.15
N ARG A 129 35.40 -21.12 14.06
CA ARG A 129 36.41 -20.05 14.05
C ARG A 129 36.45 -19.31 12.70
N LEU A 130 36.11 -19.97 11.60
CA LEU A 130 35.95 -19.33 10.29
C LEU A 130 34.70 -18.42 10.23
N ILE A 131 33.65 -18.80 10.94
CA ILE A 131 32.42 -18.01 11.07
C ILE A 131 32.61 -16.85 12.07
N HIS A 132 33.33 -17.08 13.18
CA HIS A 132 33.55 -16.11 14.26
C HIS A 132 34.87 -15.34 14.18
N THR A 133 35.67 -15.48 13.13
CA THR A 133 36.79 -14.55 12.92
C THR A 133 36.18 -13.16 12.77
N PRO A 134 36.46 -12.20 13.68
CA PRO A 134 36.01 -10.84 13.49
C PRO A 134 36.75 -10.35 12.26
N LYS A 135 36.11 -10.43 11.08
CA LYS A 135 36.58 -9.76 9.88
C LYS A 135 36.84 -8.34 10.32
N ARG A 136 38.12 -7.98 10.44
CA ARG A 136 38.59 -6.64 10.71
C ARG A 136 37.76 -5.77 9.78
N LYS A 137 36.76 -5.04 10.31
CA LYS A 137 35.65 -4.47 9.53
C LYS A 137 36.25 -3.54 8.48
N ARG A 138 36.63 -4.08 7.32
CA ARG A 138 37.01 -3.30 6.15
C ARG A 138 35.73 -2.59 5.80
N LYS A 139 35.69 -1.30 6.17
CA LYS A 139 34.56 -0.43 5.82
C LYS A 139 34.33 -0.64 4.32
N PRO A 140 33.08 -0.91 3.89
CA PRO A 140 32.79 -1.09 2.48
C PRO A 140 33.34 0.09 1.67
N ALA A 141 33.73 -0.17 0.42
CA ALA A 141 34.24 0.87 -0.45
C ALA A 141 33.20 2.00 -0.56
N PRO A 142 33.61 3.27 -0.45
CA PRO A 142 32.68 4.39 -0.48
C PRO A 142 32.02 4.48 -1.85
N GLU A 143 30.72 4.72 -1.83
CA GLU A 143 29.91 4.91 -3.01
C GLU A 143 29.76 6.40 -3.35
N GLY A 144 30.19 6.75 -4.55
CA GLY A 144 30.17 8.10 -5.11
C GLY A 144 31.33 8.27 -6.08
N LEU A 145 31.14 8.99 -7.19
CA LEU A 145 32.15 9.06 -8.26
C LEU A 145 33.49 9.62 -7.75
N LEU A 146 33.45 10.69 -6.95
CA LEU A 146 34.64 11.31 -6.39
C LEU A 146 35.22 10.52 -5.22
N GLN A 147 34.35 10.01 -4.33
CA GLN A 147 34.78 9.26 -3.15
C GLN A 147 35.42 7.92 -3.54
N ARG A 148 34.86 7.25 -4.55
CA ARG A 148 35.43 6.03 -5.14
C ARG A 148 36.72 6.32 -5.86
N LEU A 149 36.80 7.39 -6.65
CA LEU A 149 38.05 7.79 -7.30
C LEU A 149 39.15 8.12 -6.29
N LEU A 150 38.83 8.85 -5.21
CA LEU A 150 39.78 9.11 -4.11
C LEU A 150 40.18 7.82 -3.40
N TYR A 151 39.24 6.91 -3.14
CA TYR A 151 39.52 5.62 -2.52
C TYR A 151 40.43 4.75 -3.40
N ASP A 152 40.21 4.75 -4.71
CA ASP A 152 41.00 3.98 -5.69
C ASP A 152 42.40 4.60 -5.87
N VAL A 153 42.50 5.93 -6.00
CA VAL A 153 43.78 6.66 -6.15
C VAL A 153 44.63 6.59 -4.88
N THR A 154 44.00 6.52 -3.70
CA THR A 154 44.72 6.36 -2.43
C THR A 154 45.00 4.89 -2.09
N PHE A 155 44.91 3.95 -3.04
CA PHE A 155 45.12 2.52 -2.81
C PHE A 155 44.31 1.97 -1.61
N SER A 156 43.06 2.42 -1.45
CA SER A 156 42.17 2.06 -0.34
C SER A 156 42.64 2.51 1.06
N LEU A 157 43.63 3.41 1.15
CA LEU A 157 44.11 3.93 2.43
C LEU A 157 43.16 4.98 3.02
N VAL A 158 42.50 5.78 2.19
CA VAL A 158 41.62 6.87 2.63
C VAL A 158 40.17 6.57 2.22
N ASN A 159 39.34 6.23 3.21
CA ASN A 159 37.90 6.08 3.02
C ASN A 159 37.17 7.32 3.56
N VAL A 160 36.78 8.23 2.66
CA VAL A 160 36.04 9.47 2.96
C VAL A 160 34.57 9.16 3.33
N GLY A 161 34.12 7.92 3.13
CA GLY A 161 32.73 7.51 3.31
C GLY A 161 31.88 7.80 2.09
N ASP A 162 30.62 7.37 2.16
CA ASP A 162 29.64 7.55 1.08
C ASP A 162 29.28 9.02 0.87
N SER A 163 28.97 9.40 -0.37
CA SER A 163 28.41 10.72 -0.68
C SER A 163 27.07 10.96 0.05
N TYR A 164 26.70 12.23 0.29
CA TYR A 164 25.43 12.58 0.97
C TYR A 164 24.22 11.87 0.35
N ARG A 165 24.10 11.90 -0.99
CA ARG A 165 22.99 11.26 -1.73
C ARG A 165 22.97 9.75 -1.54
N VAL A 166 24.14 9.12 -1.47
CA VAL A 166 24.21 7.67 -1.23
C VAL A 166 23.87 7.34 0.22
N ARG A 167 24.30 8.16 1.19
CA ARG A 167 23.93 7.99 2.59
C ARG A 167 22.43 8.13 2.79
N GLU A 168 21.82 9.14 2.19
CA GLU A 168 20.36 9.36 2.21
C GLU A 168 19.62 8.16 1.59
N ARG A 169 20.06 7.69 0.41
CA ARG A 169 19.50 6.48 -0.22
C ARG A 169 19.64 5.25 0.67
N LYS A 170 20.83 5.00 1.25
CA LYS A 170 21.07 3.87 2.16
C LYS A 170 20.26 3.97 3.45
N ALA A 171 20.05 5.19 3.96
CA ALA A 171 19.21 5.41 5.13
C ALA A 171 17.74 5.09 4.81
N LEU A 172 17.26 5.51 3.64
CA LEU A 172 15.93 5.17 3.16
C LEU A 172 15.76 3.67 2.93
N ASP A 173 16.74 3.03 2.27
CA ASP A 173 16.75 1.59 2.04
C ASP A 173 16.74 0.82 3.38
N ALA A 174 17.47 1.31 4.40
CA ALA A 174 17.47 0.72 5.73
C ALA A 174 16.14 0.88 6.48
N ARG A 175 15.43 2.01 6.30
CA ARG A 175 14.07 2.21 6.84
C ARG A 175 13.09 1.22 6.21
N ILE A 176 13.07 1.14 4.88
CA ILE A 176 12.18 0.22 4.15
C ILE A 176 12.51 -1.24 4.46
N GLY A 177 13.79 -1.57 4.57
CA GLY A 177 14.31 -2.91 4.87
C GLY A 177 14.21 -3.33 6.34
N LYS A 178 13.57 -2.55 7.21
CA LYS A 178 13.39 -2.87 8.62
C LYS A 178 12.78 -4.27 8.78
N PRO A 179 13.45 -5.22 9.45
CA PRO A 179 12.91 -6.54 9.68
C PRO A 179 11.73 -6.44 10.64
N PHE A 180 10.74 -7.31 10.45
CA PHE A 180 9.62 -7.41 11.35
C PHE A 180 9.66 -8.74 12.11
N GLU A 181 9.29 -8.72 13.39
CA GLU A 181 9.23 -9.90 14.23
C GLU A 181 7.79 -10.40 14.32
N GLY A 182 7.55 -11.65 13.93
CA GLY A 182 6.27 -12.35 14.07
C GLY A 182 5.14 -11.82 13.18
N GLY A 183 4.35 -12.70 12.55
CA GLY A 183 3.16 -12.34 11.78
C GLY A 183 3.37 -11.45 10.55
N THR A 184 2.28 -11.20 9.81
CA THR A 184 2.27 -10.39 8.58
C THR A 184 1.76 -8.99 8.86
N ARG A 185 2.24 -8.01 8.08
CA ARG A 185 1.77 -6.62 8.15
C ARG A 185 0.86 -6.34 6.98
N PHE A 186 -0.28 -5.73 7.25
CA PHE A 186 -1.28 -5.38 6.26
C PHE A 186 -1.32 -3.87 6.06
N VAL A 187 -1.21 -3.43 4.80
CA VAL A 187 -1.32 -2.04 4.40
C VAL A 187 -2.48 -1.92 3.42
N ALA A 188 -3.44 -1.04 3.71
CA ALA A 188 -4.58 -0.83 2.83
C ALA A 188 -4.46 0.51 2.11
N VAL A 189 -4.68 0.51 0.80
CA VAL A 189 -4.68 1.72 -0.02
C VAL A 189 -6.12 2.11 -0.35
N LEU A 190 -6.52 3.29 0.12
CA LEU A 190 -7.90 3.75 0.12
C LEU A 190 -8.08 4.96 -0.80
N THR A 191 -9.25 5.02 -1.45
CA THR A 191 -9.75 6.25 -2.06
C THR A 191 -11.26 6.24 -2.11
N ARG A 192 -11.88 7.43 -2.11
CA ARG A 192 -13.33 7.59 -2.29
C ARG A 192 -13.75 7.79 -3.74
N LYS A 193 -12.82 8.05 -4.66
CA LYS A 193 -13.14 8.34 -6.07
C LYS A 193 -12.30 7.52 -7.04
N GLY A 194 -12.96 6.97 -8.06
CA GLY A 194 -12.27 6.38 -9.20
C GLY A 194 -11.43 7.40 -9.96
N GLY A 195 -10.22 7.00 -10.38
CA GLY A 195 -9.38 7.82 -11.26
C GLY A 195 -8.30 8.68 -10.60
N VAL A 196 -8.22 8.75 -9.26
CA VAL A 196 -7.12 9.47 -8.56
C VAL A 196 -5.76 8.77 -8.64
N GLY A 197 -5.71 7.56 -9.22
CA GLY A 197 -4.50 6.76 -9.34
C GLY A 197 -4.22 5.82 -8.16
N LYS A 198 -5.25 5.42 -7.40
CA LYS A 198 -5.13 4.48 -6.27
C LYS A 198 -4.31 3.24 -6.64
N THR A 199 -4.74 2.49 -7.64
CA THR A 199 -4.05 1.27 -8.12
C THR A 199 -2.61 1.55 -8.57
N THR A 200 -2.36 2.73 -9.16
CA THR A 200 -1.00 3.17 -9.51
C THR A 200 -0.15 3.33 -8.25
N ILE A 201 -0.67 4.00 -7.21
CA ILE A 201 0.02 4.16 -5.93
C ILE A 201 0.22 2.81 -5.23
N SER A 202 -0.78 1.94 -5.20
CA SER A 202 -0.68 0.59 -4.64
C SER A 202 0.43 -0.22 -5.32
N THR A 203 0.49 -0.15 -6.66
CA THR A 203 1.54 -0.82 -7.43
C THR A 203 2.92 -0.23 -7.13
N LEU A 204 3.05 1.10 -7.11
CA LEU A 204 4.32 1.78 -6.82
C LEU A 204 4.83 1.49 -5.40
N LEU A 205 3.92 1.50 -4.42
CA LEU A 205 4.23 1.15 -3.04
C LEU A 205 4.73 -0.29 -2.95
N GLY A 206 3.98 -1.24 -3.52
CA GLY A 206 4.38 -2.65 -3.56
C GLY A 206 5.74 -2.86 -4.24
N MET A 207 5.97 -2.20 -5.39
CA MET A 207 7.25 -2.27 -6.11
C MET A 207 8.40 -1.67 -5.30
N ALA A 208 8.19 -0.52 -4.66
CA ALA A 208 9.22 0.14 -3.84
C ALA A 208 9.59 -0.70 -2.60
N LEU A 209 8.59 -1.35 -1.97
CA LEU A 209 8.82 -2.28 -0.87
C LEU A 209 9.59 -3.51 -1.34
N ALA A 210 9.14 -4.17 -2.42
CA ALA A 210 9.73 -5.40 -2.92
C ALA A 210 11.15 -5.21 -3.50
N ASP A 211 11.42 -4.04 -4.10
CA ASP A 211 12.74 -3.70 -4.68
C ASP A 211 13.83 -3.65 -3.60
N VAL A 212 13.50 -3.11 -2.42
CA VAL A 212 14.45 -2.94 -1.31
C VAL A 212 14.45 -4.13 -0.36
N ARG A 213 13.29 -4.68 -0.03
CA ARG A 213 13.17 -5.74 0.97
C ARG A 213 13.64 -7.09 0.41
N GLU A 214 14.21 -7.90 1.29
CA GLU A 214 14.63 -9.27 0.99
C GLU A 214 13.54 -10.30 1.26
N ASP A 215 12.56 -9.95 2.09
CA ASP A 215 11.39 -10.78 2.39
C ASP A 215 10.26 -10.55 1.36
N ARG A 216 9.22 -11.39 1.45
CA ARG A 216 8.19 -11.48 0.40
C ARG A 216 7.09 -10.45 0.62
N VAL A 217 6.84 -9.66 -0.42
CA VAL A 217 5.77 -8.66 -0.48
C VAL A 217 4.74 -9.07 -1.54
N ILE A 218 3.45 -8.98 -1.19
CA ILE A 218 2.34 -9.23 -2.12
C ILE A 218 1.42 -8.02 -2.20
N ALA A 219 0.92 -7.71 -3.39
CA ALA A 219 -0.20 -6.80 -3.60
C ALA A 219 -1.46 -7.56 -3.99
N ILE A 220 -2.58 -7.29 -3.32
CA ILE A 220 -3.88 -7.93 -3.54
C ILE A 220 -4.84 -6.90 -4.10
N ASP A 221 -5.46 -7.18 -5.24
CA ASP A 221 -6.56 -6.37 -5.76
C ASP A 221 -7.86 -6.75 -5.03
N ALA A 222 -8.39 -5.84 -4.22
CA ALA A 222 -9.64 -6.00 -3.49
C ALA A 222 -10.75 -5.11 -4.07
N ASN A 223 -10.76 -4.93 -5.40
CA ASN A 223 -11.80 -4.19 -6.10
C ASN A 223 -12.91 -5.11 -6.62
N PRO A 224 -14.17 -4.94 -6.17
CA PRO A 224 -15.32 -5.73 -6.63
C PRO A 224 -15.89 -5.28 -7.99
N ASP A 225 -15.58 -4.07 -8.48
CA ASP A 225 -16.19 -3.58 -9.72
C ASP A 225 -15.42 -4.03 -10.97
N ARG A 226 -14.09 -3.85 -10.93
CA ARG A 226 -13.15 -4.30 -11.97
C ARG A 226 -11.71 -4.22 -11.47
N GLY A 227 -11.03 -5.36 -11.40
CA GLY A 227 -9.61 -5.40 -11.09
C GLY A 227 -8.78 -4.62 -12.11
N THR A 228 -7.93 -3.70 -11.65
CA THR A 228 -7.03 -2.94 -12.53
C THR A 228 -5.56 -3.06 -12.12
N LEU A 229 -5.28 -3.68 -10.96
CA LEU A 229 -3.92 -3.87 -10.46
C LEU A 229 -3.09 -4.74 -11.40
N ALA A 230 -3.70 -5.81 -11.89
CA ALA A 230 -3.06 -6.75 -12.80
C ALA A 230 -2.72 -6.14 -14.17
N GLU A 231 -3.32 -5.01 -14.54
CA GLU A 231 -3.01 -4.28 -15.78
C GLU A 231 -1.73 -3.44 -15.66
N ARG A 232 -1.26 -3.21 -14.42
CA ARG A 232 -0.06 -2.43 -14.12
C ARG A 232 1.23 -3.25 -14.08
N ILE A 233 1.13 -4.57 -14.15
CA ILE A 233 2.27 -5.49 -14.08
C ILE A 233 2.19 -6.54 -15.18
N VAL A 234 3.34 -7.16 -15.50
CA VAL A 234 3.38 -8.23 -16.51
C VAL A 234 2.65 -9.44 -15.96
N LYS A 235 1.48 -9.76 -16.53
CA LYS A 235 0.72 -10.96 -16.15
C LYS A 235 1.46 -12.22 -16.58
N THR A 236 1.83 -13.06 -15.60
CA THR A 236 2.44 -14.38 -15.86
C THR A 236 1.45 -15.53 -15.67
N THR A 237 0.33 -15.28 -14.98
CA THR A 237 -0.74 -16.24 -14.76
C THR A 237 -2.10 -15.59 -15.05
N ARG A 238 -3.12 -16.43 -15.29
CA ARG A 238 -4.53 -16.02 -15.39
C ARG A 238 -5.29 -16.21 -14.08
N ALA A 239 -4.63 -16.73 -13.06
CA ALA A 239 -5.25 -17.00 -11.77
C ALA A 239 -5.71 -15.69 -11.09
N THR A 240 -6.80 -15.78 -10.35
CA THR A 240 -7.41 -14.66 -9.61
C THR A 240 -7.51 -14.96 -8.11
N VAL A 241 -7.91 -13.96 -7.31
CA VAL A 241 -8.26 -14.12 -5.89
C VAL A 241 -9.23 -15.29 -5.66
N ARG A 242 -10.16 -15.56 -6.59
CA ARG A 242 -11.14 -16.64 -6.45
C ARG A 242 -10.51 -18.03 -6.60
N ASP A 243 -9.46 -18.18 -7.40
CA ASP A 243 -8.70 -19.43 -7.46
C ASP A 243 -8.03 -19.74 -6.12
N VAL A 244 -7.55 -18.70 -5.42
CA VAL A 244 -6.98 -18.84 -4.07
C VAL A 244 -8.05 -19.31 -3.10
N VAL A 245 -9.22 -18.68 -3.09
CA VAL A 245 -10.35 -19.07 -2.21
C VAL A 245 -10.77 -20.52 -2.49
N THR A 246 -10.99 -20.87 -3.76
CA THR A 246 -11.45 -22.20 -4.18
C THR A 246 -10.44 -23.29 -3.80
N ARG A 247 -9.15 -22.98 -3.88
CA ARG A 247 -8.05 -23.91 -3.59
C ARG A 247 -7.48 -23.76 -2.19
N ALA A 248 -8.05 -22.91 -1.33
CA ALA A 248 -7.44 -22.55 -0.04
C ALA A 248 -7.14 -23.78 0.84
N LYS A 249 -7.98 -24.82 0.78
CA LYS A 249 -7.78 -26.07 1.53
C LYS A 249 -6.65 -26.94 0.99
N SER A 250 -6.32 -26.85 -0.30
CA SER A 250 -5.25 -27.63 -0.93
C SER A 250 -3.93 -26.88 -1.03
N LEU A 251 -3.94 -25.55 -0.95
CA LEU A 251 -2.74 -24.71 -0.90
C LEU A 251 -2.04 -24.84 0.45
N THR A 252 -1.06 -25.74 0.53
CA THR A 252 -0.29 -25.98 1.75
C THR A 252 1.14 -25.45 1.65
N THR A 253 1.66 -25.35 0.43
CA THR A 253 3.03 -24.92 0.18
C THR A 253 3.10 -23.58 -0.54
N PHE A 254 4.20 -22.85 -0.31
CA PHE A 254 4.46 -21.60 -1.02
C PHE A 254 4.57 -21.80 -2.53
N THR A 255 5.16 -22.91 -2.98
CA THR A 255 5.32 -23.20 -4.41
C THR A 255 3.97 -23.32 -5.13
N GLU A 256 2.98 -23.93 -4.49
CA GLU A 256 1.62 -24.00 -5.04
C GLU A 256 0.97 -22.62 -5.09
N PHE A 257 1.08 -21.83 -4.01
CA PHE A 257 0.56 -20.47 -3.96
C PHE A 257 1.20 -19.58 -5.03
N GLN A 258 2.51 -19.73 -5.27
CA GLN A 258 3.25 -18.94 -6.26
C GLN A 258 2.71 -19.15 -7.69
N THR A 259 2.07 -20.29 -7.99
CA THR A 259 1.43 -20.50 -9.30
C THR A 259 0.21 -19.61 -9.56
N LEU A 260 -0.34 -19.03 -8.49
CA LEU A 260 -1.55 -18.21 -8.51
C LEU A 260 -1.27 -16.70 -8.54
N VAL A 261 -0.02 -16.29 -8.39
CA VAL A 261 0.37 -14.86 -8.39
C VAL A 261 1.21 -14.53 -9.63
N SER A 262 1.11 -13.28 -10.06
CA SER A 262 2.02 -12.74 -11.08
C SER A 262 3.18 -12.02 -10.40
N ARG A 263 4.42 -12.33 -10.78
CA ARG A 263 5.62 -11.72 -10.20
C ARG A 263 6.24 -10.70 -11.14
N ASP A 264 6.44 -9.48 -10.65
CA ASP A 264 7.15 -8.42 -11.36
C ASP A 264 8.69 -8.53 -11.21
N VAL A 265 9.43 -7.78 -12.03
CA VAL A 265 10.91 -7.67 -11.97
C VAL A 265 11.43 -7.17 -10.61
N THR A 266 10.63 -6.40 -9.87
CA THR A 266 10.92 -5.94 -8.51
C THR A 266 10.76 -7.04 -7.45
N ARG A 267 10.35 -8.25 -7.83
CA ARG A 267 9.93 -9.36 -6.94
C ARG A 267 8.61 -9.15 -6.21
N LEU A 268 7.86 -8.10 -6.56
CA LEU A 268 6.48 -7.94 -6.09
C LEU A 268 5.62 -9.08 -6.66
N ASP A 269 4.99 -9.84 -5.78
CA ASP A 269 3.91 -10.75 -6.16
C ASP A 269 2.58 -9.99 -6.20
N VAL A 270 1.75 -10.25 -7.20
CA VAL A 270 0.46 -9.60 -7.38
C VAL A 270 -0.61 -10.65 -7.56
N LEU A 271 -1.65 -10.56 -6.75
CA LEU A 271 -2.87 -11.35 -6.85
C LEU A 271 -3.99 -10.47 -7.42
N ALA A 272 -4.42 -10.82 -8.63
CA ALA A 272 -5.42 -10.08 -9.38
C ALA A 272 -6.84 -10.44 -8.93
N SER A 273 -7.76 -9.47 -8.92
CA SER A 273 -9.19 -9.77 -8.86
C SER A 273 -9.71 -10.17 -10.23
N ASP A 274 -10.91 -10.76 -10.25
CA ASP A 274 -11.56 -11.13 -11.50
C ASP A 274 -11.95 -9.88 -12.30
N THR A 275 -11.93 -10.01 -13.62
CA THR A 275 -12.31 -8.94 -14.55
C THR A 275 -13.79 -8.97 -14.92
N ASP A 276 -14.50 -10.06 -14.61
CA ASP A 276 -15.95 -10.18 -14.84
C ASP A 276 -16.74 -9.47 -13.71
N PRO A 277 -17.50 -8.39 -14.00
CA PRO A 277 -18.26 -7.65 -12.99
C PRO A 277 -19.32 -8.51 -12.27
N THR A 278 -19.93 -9.47 -12.96
CA THR A 278 -20.97 -10.34 -12.38
C THR A 278 -20.39 -11.30 -11.33
N VAL A 279 -19.10 -11.59 -11.46
CA VAL A 279 -18.33 -12.45 -10.54
C VAL A 279 -17.62 -11.61 -9.48
N ALA A 280 -17.23 -10.38 -9.82
CA ALA A 280 -16.50 -9.48 -8.94
C ALA A 280 -17.41 -8.79 -7.89
N GLU A 281 -18.70 -8.57 -8.17
CA GLU A 281 -19.72 -8.21 -7.16
C GLU A 281 -19.85 -9.27 -6.04
N ALA A 282 -19.41 -10.50 -6.28
CA ALA A 282 -19.46 -11.60 -5.31
C ALA A 282 -18.18 -11.75 -4.47
N PHE A 283 -17.20 -10.83 -4.57
CA PHE A 283 -16.03 -10.84 -3.69
C PHE A 283 -16.35 -10.15 -2.36
N ASP A 284 -16.67 -10.95 -1.36
CA ASP A 284 -17.19 -10.51 -0.07
C ASP A 284 -16.13 -10.46 1.05
N GLU A 285 -16.60 -10.24 2.27
CA GLU A 285 -15.76 -10.17 3.48
C GLU A 285 -15.02 -11.50 3.74
N ASP A 286 -15.68 -12.63 3.50
CA ASP A 286 -15.17 -13.97 3.79
C ASP A 286 -14.11 -14.37 2.76
N ASP A 287 -14.35 -14.10 1.48
CA ASP A 287 -13.37 -14.33 0.41
C ASP A 287 -12.06 -13.57 0.68
N TYR A 288 -12.14 -12.29 1.09
CA TYR A 288 -10.95 -11.53 1.46
C TYR A 288 -10.22 -12.12 2.67
N ASN A 289 -10.96 -12.51 3.71
CA ASN A 289 -10.38 -13.12 4.92
C ASN A 289 -9.59 -14.39 4.57
N VAL A 290 -10.12 -15.25 3.71
CA VAL A 290 -9.42 -16.48 3.25
C VAL A 290 -8.14 -16.15 2.50
N VAL A 291 -8.18 -15.17 1.59
CA VAL A 291 -6.98 -14.75 0.84
C VAL A 291 -5.94 -14.14 1.77
N ALA A 292 -6.35 -13.28 2.70
CA ALA A 292 -5.46 -12.65 3.64
C ALA A 292 -4.85 -13.66 4.63
N ASP A 293 -5.59 -14.67 5.10
CA ASP A 293 -5.06 -15.78 5.91
C ASP A 293 -4.02 -16.60 5.15
N MET A 294 -4.22 -16.78 3.83
CA MET A 294 -3.25 -17.49 3.00
C MET A 294 -2.00 -16.64 2.76
N ALA A 295 -2.16 -15.35 2.53
CA ALA A 295 -1.05 -14.42 2.39
C ALA A 295 -0.22 -14.34 3.69
N GLU A 296 -0.86 -14.36 4.85
CA GLU A 296 -0.21 -14.31 6.16
C GLU A 296 0.78 -15.47 6.39
N LYS A 297 0.51 -16.64 5.83
CA LYS A 297 1.39 -17.81 5.95
C LYS A 297 2.71 -17.65 5.20
N PHE A 298 2.73 -16.82 4.14
CA PHE A 298 3.82 -16.82 3.17
C PHE A 298 4.51 -15.46 2.99
N TYR A 299 3.81 -14.36 3.26
CA TYR A 299 4.30 -13.01 3.01
C TYR A 299 4.48 -12.26 4.32
N SER A 300 5.51 -11.41 4.40
CA SER A 300 5.72 -10.56 5.58
C SER A 300 4.94 -9.24 5.47
N LEU A 301 4.62 -8.80 4.26
CA LEU A 301 3.88 -7.58 4.00
C LEU A 301 2.87 -7.77 2.86
N VAL A 302 1.63 -7.35 3.11
CA VAL A 302 0.51 -7.38 2.18
C VAL A 302 0.05 -5.95 1.92
N VAL A 303 0.00 -5.55 0.64
CA VAL A 303 -0.58 -4.28 0.19
C VAL A 303 -1.92 -4.56 -0.47
N THR A 304 -3.01 -4.12 0.15
CA THR A 304 -4.37 -4.30 -0.37
C THR A 304 -4.79 -3.06 -1.15
N ASP A 305 -5.04 -3.23 -2.45
CA ASP A 305 -5.63 -2.20 -3.31
C ASP A 305 -7.16 -2.21 -3.16
N CYS A 306 -7.69 -1.47 -2.19
CA CYS A 306 -9.13 -1.51 -1.88
C CYS A 306 -9.94 -0.88 -3.00
N GLY A 307 -11.08 -1.44 -3.39
CA GLY A 307 -11.98 -0.82 -4.39
C GLY A 307 -12.46 0.59 -4.05
N THR A 308 -13.20 1.21 -4.96
CA THR A 308 -13.73 2.59 -4.79
C THR A 308 -14.94 2.69 -3.85
N GLY A 309 -15.53 1.56 -3.48
CA GLY A 309 -16.67 1.49 -2.56
C GLY A 309 -16.23 1.45 -1.10
N MET A 310 -16.29 2.59 -0.40
CA MET A 310 -16.10 2.63 1.07
C MET A 310 -17.17 1.84 1.85
N LEU A 311 -18.28 1.47 1.20
CA LEU A 311 -19.42 0.76 1.77
C LEU A 311 -19.46 -0.74 1.45
N HIS A 312 -18.44 -1.27 0.75
CA HIS A 312 -18.41 -2.70 0.40
C HIS A 312 -17.94 -3.56 1.59
N SER A 313 -18.50 -4.76 1.75
CA SER A 313 -18.20 -5.69 2.85
C SER A 313 -16.71 -6.00 2.99
N ALA A 314 -15.99 -6.16 1.88
CA ALA A 314 -14.54 -6.35 1.83
C ALA A 314 -13.72 -5.22 2.50
N MET A 315 -14.23 -3.99 2.55
CA MET A 315 -13.55 -2.87 3.21
C MET A 315 -13.49 -3.09 4.73
N LYS A 316 -14.55 -3.64 5.32
CA LYS A 316 -14.62 -3.90 6.76
C LYS A 316 -13.59 -4.96 7.17
N ALA A 317 -13.53 -6.09 6.48
CA ALA A 317 -12.48 -7.10 6.74
C ALA A 317 -11.07 -6.55 6.52
N THR A 318 -10.88 -5.69 5.51
CA THR A 318 -9.59 -5.04 5.28
C THR A 318 -9.20 -4.15 6.46
N LEU A 319 -10.11 -3.28 6.92
CA LEU A 319 -9.86 -2.36 8.03
C LEU A 319 -9.69 -3.06 9.37
N GLN A 320 -10.26 -4.25 9.56
CA GLN A 320 -10.05 -5.06 10.77
C GLN A 320 -8.65 -5.68 10.85
N ARG A 321 -8.00 -5.90 9.71
CA ARG A 321 -6.68 -6.57 9.64
C ARG A 321 -5.52 -5.60 9.44
N VAL A 322 -5.80 -4.41 8.94
CA VAL A 322 -4.79 -3.43 8.51
C VAL A 322 -4.03 -2.81 9.69
N ASP A 323 -2.72 -2.68 9.52
CA ASP A 323 -1.82 -2.02 10.48
C ASP A 323 -1.54 -0.55 10.11
N SER A 324 -1.62 -0.21 8.82
CA SER A 324 -1.46 1.16 8.32
C SER A 324 -2.28 1.38 7.05
N ILE A 325 -2.84 2.58 6.90
CA ILE A 325 -3.57 2.97 5.69
C ILE A 325 -2.81 4.02 4.88
N VAL A 326 -2.95 3.94 3.56
CA VAL A 326 -2.50 4.96 2.63
C VAL A 326 -3.73 5.55 1.95
N VAL A 327 -3.98 6.85 2.14
CA VAL A 327 -5.10 7.55 1.50
C VAL A 327 -4.59 8.25 0.26
N VAL A 328 -5.13 7.87 -0.90
CA VAL A 328 -4.73 8.45 -2.19
C VAL A 328 -5.64 9.63 -2.52
N CYS A 329 -5.00 10.79 -2.69
CA CYS A 329 -5.64 12.05 -3.03
C CYS A 329 -5.00 12.62 -4.30
N GLY A 330 -5.81 13.22 -5.16
CA GLY A 330 -5.30 13.94 -6.33
C GLY A 330 -4.88 15.37 -6.00
N GLY A 331 -4.39 16.10 -7.02
CA GLY A 331 -3.90 17.47 -6.88
C GLY A 331 -4.99 18.56 -6.92
N SER A 332 -6.28 18.19 -6.92
CA SER A 332 -7.40 19.14 -6.94
C SER A 332 -8.06 19.31 -5.57
N VAL A 333 -8.76 20.44 -5.40
CA VAL A 333 -9.49 20.75 -4.16
C VAL A 333 -10.64 19.76 -3.92
N ASP A 334 -11.36 19.37 -4.97
CA ASP A 334 -12.48 18.42 -4.87
C ASP A 334 -11.99 17.03 -4.43
N GLU A 335 -10.87 16.56 -4.97
CA GLU A 335 -10.26 15.28 -4.55
C GLU A 335 -9.76 15.34 -3.10
N SER A 336 -9.22 16.48 -2.69
CA SER A 336 -8.77 16.72 -1.32
C SER A 336 -9.92 16.73 -0.33
N ARG A 337 -11.05 17.34 -0.71
CA ARG A 337 -12.28 17.29 0.09
C ARG A 337 -12.76 15.85 0.25
N LEU A 338 -12.79 15.06 -0.83
CA LEU A 338 -13.21 13.66 -0.77
C LEU A 338 -12.30 12.80 0.11
N ALA A 339 -10.98 12.98 0.00
CA ALA A 339 -10.03 12.30 0.88
C ALA A 339 -10.21 12.72 2.35
N SER A 340 -10.48 14.00 2.62
CA SER A 340 -10.81 14.47 3.97
C SER A 340 -12.10 13.86 4.50
N GLU A 341 -13.13 13.69 3.67
CA GLU A 341 -14.36 13.00 4.05
C GLU A 341 -14.11 11.50 4.32
N THR A 342 -13.17 10.85 3.62
CA THR A 342 -12.73 9.48 3.93
C THR A 342 -12.12 9.40 5.32
N LEU A 343 -11.21 10.32 5.66
CA LEU A 343 -10.61 10.37 6.99
C LEU A 343 -11.66 10.62 8.08
N THR A 344 -12.58 11.56 7.86
CA THR A 344 -13.69 11.83 8.79
C THR A 344 -14.57 10.61 8.99
N TRP A 345 -14.87 9.85 7.92
CA TRP A 345 -15.65 8.63 8.03
C TRP A 345 -14.91 7.57 8.85
N LEU A 346 -13.61 7.38 8.61
CA LEU A 346 -12.79 6.44 9.37
C LEU A 346 -12.77 6.80 10.87
N GLU A 347 -12.53 8.06 11.20
CA GLU A 347 -12.59 8.55 12.58
C GLU A 347 -13.97 8.32 13.22
N SER A 348 -15.04 8.65 12.50
CA SER A 348 -16.43 8.47 12.99
C SER A 348 -16.82 7.02 13.21
N ASN A 349 -16.11 6.07 12.57
CA ASN A 349 -16.34 4.64 12.68
C ASN A 349 -15.31 3.93 13.58
N GLY A 350 -14.55 4.67 14.39
CA GLY A 350 -13.66 4.11 15.41
C GLY A 350 -12.24 3.79 14.94
N TYR A 351 -11.85 4.21 13.74
CA TYR A 351 -10.50 4.02 13.18
C TYR A 351 -9.60 5.25 13.38
N GLU A 352 -9.80 6.01 14.46
CA GLU A 352 -9.07 7.26 14.73
C GLU A 352 -7.55 7.05 14.82
N GLU A 353 -7.10 6.01 15.54
CA GLU A 353 -5.67 5.69 15.67
C GLU A 353 -5.05 5.28 14.32
N LEU A 354 -5.82 4.59 13.48
CA LEU A 354 -5.39 4.22 12.14
C LEU A 354 -5.25 5.45 11.23
N VAL A 355 -6.13 6.45 11.39
CA VAL A 355 -6.06 7.74 10.70
C VAL A 355 -4.85 8.56 11.17
N LYS A 356 -4.60 8.63 12.48
CA LYS A 356 -3.39 9.28 13.02
C LYS A 356 -2.12 8.64 12.49
N ASN A 357 -2.13 7.33 12.27
CA ASN A 357 -1.03 6.57 11.70
C ASN A 357 -1.08 6.47 10.15
N ALA A 358 -1.99 7.17 9.49
CA ALA A 358 -2.12 7.12 8.03
C ALA A 358 -1.02 7.91 7.32
N VAL A 359 -0.77 7.55 6.06
CA VAL A 359 0.01 8.38 5.12
C VAL A 359 -0.89 8.84 3.99
N VAL A 360 -0.88 10.13 3.66
CA VAL A 360 -1.59 10.64 2.48
C VAL A 360 -0.63 10.66 1.30
N ALA A 361 -0.98 9.96 0.22
CA ALA A 361 -0.25 10.01 -1.04
C ALA A 361 -0.93 11.03 -1.97
N LEU A 362 -0.29 12.19 -2.16
CA LEU A 362 -0.75 13.24 -3.07
C LEU A 362 -0.26 12.94 -4.49
N ASN A 363 -1.11 12.32 -5.29
CA ASN A 363 -0.81 11.94 -6.66
C ASN A 363 -1.08 13.08 -7.65
N THR A 364 -0.02 13.56 -8.29
CA THR A 364 -0.12 14.62 -9.30
C THR A 364 -0.37 14.02 -10.68
N ALA A 365 -1.63 13.80 -11.03
CA ALA A 365 -2.03 13.15 -12.29
C ALA A 365 -1.85 14.02 -13.55
N THR A 366 -1.69 15.35 -13.42
CA THR A 366 -1.62 16.29 -14.56
C THR A 366 -0.38 17.17 -14.47
N GLN A 367 0.23 17.48 -15.61
CA GLN A 367 1.28 18.50 -15.67
C GLN A 367 0.72 19.89 -15.36
N GLY A 368 1.38 20.62 -14.44
CA GLY A 368 1.04 22.01 -14.15
C GLY A 368 0.03 22.24 -13.02
N THR A 369 -0.17 21.27 -12.12
CA THR A 369 -0.84 21.54 -10.84
C THR A 369 -0.12 22.69 -10.11
N ASN A 370 -0.89 23.69 -9.70
CA ASN A 370 -0.33 24.86 -9.00
C ASN A 370 0.22 24.43 -7.63
N LEU A 371 1.52 24.65 -7.41
CA LEU A 371 2.20 24.32 -6.15
C LEU A 371 1.47 24.91 -4.94
N VAL A 372 1.03 26.17 -5.02
CA VAL A 372 0.32 26.88 -3.93
C VAL A 372 -0.89 26.12 -3.44
N LYS A 373 -1.65 25.49 -4.35
CA LYS A 373 -2.81 24.68 -3.98
C LYS A 373 -2.41 23.39 -3.27
N LEU A 374 -1.29 22.77 -3.65
CA LEU A 374 -0.77 21.56 -3.01
C LEU A 374 -0.30 21.86 -1.59
N GLU A 375 0.34 23.01 -1.34
CA GLU A 375 0.73 23.41 0.01
C GLU A 375 -0.50 23.61 0.93
N GLU A 376 -1.58 24.21 0.43
CA GLU A 376 -2.83 24.35 1.19
C GLU A 376 -3.49 22.99 1.50
N ILE A 377 -3.51 22.09 0.51
CA ILE A 377 -4.02 20.72 0.68
C ILE A 377 -3.21 19.97 1.73
N GLU A 378 -1.88 20.12 1.73
CA GLU A 378 -1.03 19.49 2.74
C GLU A 378 -1.30 20.02 4.14
N ALA A 379 -1.36 21.34 4.29
CA ALA A 379 -1.64 21.97 5.57
C ALA A 379 -2.98 21.48 6.17
N HIS A 380 -3.97 21.19 5.31
CA HIS A 380 -5.24 20.59 5.73
C HIS A 380 -5.09 19.19 6.34
N PHE A 381 -4.22 18.35 5.78
CA PHE A 381 -4.03 16.96 6.25
C PHE A 381 -3.03 16.82 7.39
N GLN A 382 -2.05 17.73 7.52
CA GLN A 382 -0.95 17.63 8.50
C GLN A 382 -1.43 17.49 9.95
N SER A 383 -2.62 17.98 10.28
CA SER A 383 -3.18 17.89 11.64
C SER A 383 -3.84 16.54 11.96
N ARG A 384 -4.08 15.69 10.95
CA ARG A 384 -4.89 14.46 11.08
C ARG A 384 -4.12 13.18 10.81
N VAL A 385 -3.11 13.23 9.93
CA VAL A 385 -2.34 12.05 9.50
C VAL A 385 -0.87 12.16 9.93
N ARG A 386 -0.15 11.03 9.91
CA ARG A 386 1.27 11.00 10.30
C ARG A 386 2.13 11.78 9.32
N ASP A 387 1.94 11.54 8.04
CA ASP A 387 2.76 12.15 6.99
C ASP A 387 2.04 12.23 5.64
N ILE A 388 2.57 13.05 4.75
CA ILE A 388 2.02 13.34 3.42
C ILE A 388 3.15 13.31 2.40
N ILE A 389 3.04 12.40 1.43
CA ILE A 389 4.05 12.23 0.38
C ILE A 389 3.51 12.66 -0.97
N ARG A 390 4.23 13.59 -1.62
CA ARG A 390 3.95 14.05 -2.98
C ARG A 390 4.49 13.06 -4.00
N ILE A 391 3.61 12.47 -4.80
CA ILE A 391 3.98 11.66 -5.95
C ILE A 391 3.91 12.56 -7.20
N PRO A 392 5.07 12.92 -7.80
CA PRO A 392 5.11 13.84 -8.92
C PRO A 392 4.59 13.19 -10.20
N TYR A 393 4.11 14.03 -11.12
CA TYR A 393 3.66 13.57 -12.43
C TYR A 393 4.76 12.80 -13.19
N ASP A 394 4.42 11.59 -13.60
CA ASP A 394 5.24 10.76 -14.47
C ASP A 394 4.43 10.32 -15.71
N PRO A 395 4.91 10.63 -16.94
CA PRO A 395 4.29 10.16 -18.16
C PRO A 395 4.09 8.65 -18.21
N ALA A 396 5.03 7.86 -17.68
CA ALA A 396 4.94 6.40 -17.69
C ALA A 396 3.71 5.92 -16.91
N LEU A 397 3.38 6.58 -15.80
CA LEU A 397 2.23 6.24 -14.95
C LEU A 397 0.90 6.74 -15.52
N ALA A 398 0.93 7.90 -16.18
CA ALA A 398 -0.26 8.53 -16.76
C ALA A 398 -0.89 7.72 -17.90
N THR A 399 -0.12 6.89 -18.60
CA THR A 399 -0.62 6.06 -19.71
C THR A 399 -1.60 4.96 -19.30
N GLY A 400 -1.70 4.64 -18.01
CA GLY A 400 -2.54 3.52 -17.58
C GLY A 400 -1.91 2.14 -17.81
N SER A 401 -0.69 2.08 -18.36
CA SER A 401 -0.06 0.85 -18.84
C SER A 401 0.83 0.16 -17.78
N LEU A 402 1.56 -0.87 -18.23
CA LEU A 402 2.53 -1.61 -17.43
C LEU A 402 3.56 -0.65 -16.80
N ILE A 403 3.68 -0.73 -15.48
CA ILE A 403 4.64 0.06 -14.71
C ILE A 403 5.93 -0.75 -14.61
N ARG A 404 7.01 -0.19 -15.15
CA ARG A 404 8.37 -0.71 -14.93
C ARG A 404 9.08 0.22 -13.97
N PHE A 405 9.27 -0.22 -12.73
CA PHE A 405 9.83 0.61 -11.65
C PHE A 405 11.20 1.21 -11.99
N ASN A 406 11.98 0.54 -12.84
CA ASN A 406 13.30 1.03 -13.27
C ASN A 406 13.25 2.04 -14.42
N GLU A 407 12.11 2.22 -15.08
CA GLU A 407 11.92 3.12 -16.21
C GLU A 407 11.19 4.42 -15.85
N ILE A 408 10.53 4.48 -14.68
CA ILE A 408 9.96 5.73 -14.16
C ILE A 408 11.06 6.74 -13.79
N ARG A 409 10.69 8.02 -13.79
CA ARG A 409 11.59 9.13 -13.48
C ARG A 409 12.23 8.94 -12.10
N PRO A 410 13.52 9.33 -11.94
CA PRO A 410 14.21 9.19 -10.65
C PRO A 410 13.50 9.89 -9.49
N LEU A 411 12.86 11.05 -9.73
CA LEU A 411 12.09 11.77 -8.72
C LEU A 411 10.85 10.99 -8.27
N THR A 412 10.10 10.42 -9.20
CA THR A 412 8.91 9.60 -8.91
C THR A 412 9.31 8.33 -8.15
N ARG A 413 10.43 7.70 -8.53
CA ARG A 413 10.97 6.55 -7.81
C ARG A 413 11.41 6.90 -6.39
N ALA A 414 12.04 8.05 -6.21
CA ALA A 414 12.44 8.53 -4.89
C ALA A 414 11.20 8.76 -4.00
N ALA A 415 10.17 9.42 -4.54
CA ALA A 415 8.91 9.64 -3.83
C ALA A 415 8.17 8.33 -3.50
N ALA A 416 8.18 7.34 -4.40
CA ALA A 416 7.61 6.02 -4.12
C ALA A 416 8.37 5.27 -3.01
N ARG A 417 9.72 5.38 -2.97
CA ARG A 417 10.53 4.85 -1.88
C ARG A 417 10.31 5.59 -0.57
N GLU A 418 10.11 6.91 -0.61
CA GLU A 418 9.78 7.72 0.54
C GLU A 418 8.42 7.32 1.13
N LEU A 419 7.40 7.16 0.28
CA LEU A 419 6.10 6.60 0.67
C LEU A 419 6.24 5.22 1.33
N ALA A 420 7.05 4.34 0.75
CA ALA A 420 7.32 3.02 1.33
C ALA A 420 8.00 3.11 2.70
N ALA A 421 8.97 4.02 2.87
CA ALA A 421 9.65 4.22 4.14
C ALA A 421 8.70 4.75 5.22
N GLU A 422 7.88 5.75 4.89
CA GLU A 422 6.89 6.29 5.82
C GLU A 422 5.87 5.22 6.23
N VAL A 423 5.37 4.44 5.27
CA VAL A 423 4.46 3.33 5.57
C VAL A 423 5.12 2.32 6.53
N VAL A 424 6.36 1.89 6.24
CA VAL A 424 7.08 0.92 7.08
C VAL A 424 7.36 1.45 8.49
N ASP A 425 7.66 2.73 8.63
CA ASP A 425 7.88 3.34 9.95
C ASP A 425 6.60 3.39 10.79
N GLY A 426 5.44 3.42 10.13
CA GLY A 426 4.12 3.29 10.75
C GLY A 426 3.73 1.87 11.15
N LEU A 427 4.44 0.84 10.68
CA LEU A 427 4.07 -0.55 10.93
C LEU A 427 4.60 -1.06 12.29
N PRO A 428 3.84 -1.95 12.98
CA PRO A 428 4.27 -2.52 14.24
C PRO A 428 5.49 -3.42 14.05
N ALA A 429 6.55 -3.14 14.82
CA ALA A 429 7.82 -3.88 14.74
C ALA A 429 7.67 -5.36 15.14
N SER A 430 6.81 -5.66 16.10
CA SER A 430 6.54 -7.01 16.61
C SER A 430 5.04 -7.30 16.66
N ARG A 431 4.62 -8.49 16.20
CA ARG A 431 3.26 -9.01 16.39
C ARG A 431 3.36 -10.28 17.22
N THR A 432 2.74 -10.28 18.40
CA THR A 432 2.51 -11.52 19.15
C THR A 432 1.47 -12.34 18.41
N ALA A 433 1.82 -13.59 18.11
CA ALA A 433 0.96 -14.57 17.43
C ALA A 433 -0.25 -14.93 18.27
#